data_AF-A0A8S9RQD4-F1
#
_entry.id   AF-A0A8S9RQD4-F1
#
_cell.length_a   1.000
_cell.length_b   1.000
_cell.length_c   1.000
_cell.angle_alpha   90.00
_cell.angle_beta   90.00
_cell.angle_gamma   90.00
#
_symmetry.space_group_name_H-M   'P 1'
#
loop_
_entity.id
_entity.type
_entity.pdbx_description
1 polymer ?
#
loop_
_entity_poly.entity_id
_entity_poly.type
_entity_poly.pdbx_seq_one_letter_code
_entity_poly.pdbx_strand_id
1 'polypeptide(L)'
;MMRQLHAVYGEWLLKDGCWNFVVDHFKGARMLFLSEGSTHADLVAMAQEDYNLDMNTESVELTYSLQQMAPDLPPIHVTSDRHVWHDT
;
A
#
# COMPACT_ATOMS: atom_id res chain seq x y z
N MET A 1 17.54 13.15 -4.81
CA MET A 1 16.55 13.15 -5.92
C MET A 1 15.14 12.92 -5.36
N MET A 2 14.10 13.46 -6.00
CA MET A 2 12.69 13.22 -5.60
C MET A 2 12.08 12.14 -6.50
N ARG A 3 11.40 11.15 -5.90
CA ARG A 3 10.71 10.06 -6.59
C ARG A 3 9.21 10.24 -6.42
N GLN A 4 8.43 9.78 -7.41
CA GLN A 4 6.98 9.84 -7.38
C GLN A 4 6.43 8.42 -7.34
N LEU A 5 5.51 8.16 -6.42
CA LEU A 5 4.79 6.89 -6.31
C LEU A 5 3.30 7.14 -6.56
N HIS A 6 2.72 6.39 -7.48
CA HIS A 6 1.27 6.42 -7.71
C HIS A 6 0.60 5.45 -6.73
N ALA A 7 -0.24 5.98 -5.84
CA ALA A 7 -0.96 5.23 -4.83
C ALA A 7 -2.46 5.19 -5.14
N VAL A 8 -3.10 4.09 -4.75
CA VAL A 8 -4.54 3.91 -4.77
C VAL A 8 -4.98 3.38 -3.41
N TYR A 9 -6.13 3.85 -2.93
CA TYR A 9 -6.72 3.35 -1.69
C TYR A 9 -7.76 2.29 -2.01
N GLY A 10 -7.84 1.27 -1.18
CA GLY A 10 -8.72 0.13 -1.39
C GLY A 10 -8.45 -0.97 -0.38
N GLU A 11 -9.15 -2.08 -0.57
CA GLU A 11 -9.09 -3.24 0.32
C GLU A 11 -8.68 -4.49 -0.45
N TRP A 12 -7.86 -5.34 0.18
CA TRP A 12 -7.58 -6.67 -0.31
C TRP A 12 -8.67 -7.64 0.14
N LEU A 13 -9.29 -8.32 -0.82
CA LEU A 13 -10.31 -9.34 -0.59
C LEU A 13 -9.86 -10.68 -1.13
N LEU A 14 -9.88 -11.72 -0.30
CA LEU A 14 -9.64 -13.10 -0.73
C LEU A 14 -10.94 -13.67 -1.30
N LYS A 15 -10.96 -13.94 -2.60
CA LYS A 15 -12.12 -14.51 -3.30
C LYS A 15 -11.68 -15.67 -4.18
N ASP A 16 -12.33 -16.82 -4.02
CA ASP A 16 -12.05 -18.03 -4.80
C ASP A 16 -10.55 -18.44 -4.76
N GLY A 17 -9.90 -18.24 -3.61
CA GLY A 17 -8.47 -18.52 -3.41
C GLY A 17 -7.51 -17.50 -4.04
N CYS A 18 -8.02 -16.40 -4.60
CA CYS A 18 -7.23 -15.35 -5.22
C CYS A 18 -7.41 -14.02 -4.47
N TRP A 19 -6.29 -13.32 -4.22
CA TRP A 19 -6.34 -11.98 -3.64
C TRP A 19 -6.68 -10.95 -4.71
N ASN A 20 -7.74 -10.17 -4.46
CA ASN A 20 -8.19 -9.11 -5.35
C ASN A 20 -8.13 -7.77 -4.61
N PHE A 21 -7.53 -6.76 -5.23
CA PHE A 21 -7.54 -5.40 -4.70
C PHE A 21 -8.76 -4.64 -5.23
N VAL A 22 -9.68 -4.28 -4.33
CA VAL A 22 -10.85 -3.47 -4.66
C VAL A 22 -10.56 -2.02 -4.34
N VAL A 23 -10.43 -1.20 -5.38
CA VAL A 23 -10.14 0.23 -5.26
C VAL A 23 -11.37 0.98 -4.73
N ASP A 24 -11.17 1.82 -3.74
CA ASP A 24 -12.15 2.82 -3.34
C ASP A 24 -12.15 3.96 -4.37
N HIS A 25 -13.15 3.94 -5.25
CA HIS A 25 -13.29 4.94 -6.29
C HIS A 25 -13.68 6.34 -5.78
N PHE A 26 -14.20 6.46 -4.55
CA PHE A 26 -14.49 7.76 -3.94
C PHE A 26 -13.20 8.46 -3.49
N LYS A 27 -12.28 7.69 -2.88
CA LYS A 27 -10.96 8.20 -2.45
C LYS A 27 -10.00 8.37 -3.64
N GLY A 28 -10.05 7.44 -4.59
CA GLY A 28 -9.33 7.51 -5.86
C GLY A 28 -7.80 7.38 -5.75
N ALA A 29 -7.09 7.82 -6.79
CA ALA A 29 -5.64 7.78 -6.83
C ALA A 29 -5.00 9.05 -6.23
N ARG A 30 -3.79 8.89 -5.68
CA ARG A 30 -2.95 9.96 -5.13
C ARG A 30 -1.50 9.78 -5.57
N MET A 31 -0.74 10.87 -5.57
CA MET A 31 0.68 10.84 -5.90
C MET A 31 1.49 11.17 -4.66
N LEU A 32 2.24 10.18 -4.17
CA LEU A 32 3.12 10.34 -3.02
C LEU A 32 4.51 10.78 -3.50
N PHE A 33 5.10 11.75 -2.81
CA PHE A 33 6.40 12.32 -3.16
C PHE A 33 7.47 11.88 -2.15
N LEU A 34 8.44 11.13 -2.65
CA LEU A 34 9.50 10.54 -1.85
C LEU A 34 10.82 11.29 -2.03
N SER A 35 11.52 11.52 -0.94
CA SER A 35 12.92 11.95 -0.95
C SER A 35 13.86 10.76 -0.69
N GLU A 36 15.16 10.90 -0.96
CA GLU A 36 16.14 9.83 -0.71
C GLU A 36 16.26 9.40 0.76
N GLY A 37 15.77 10.21 1.70
CA GLY A 37 15.74 9.90 3.14
C GLY A 37 14.35 9.53 3.67
N SER A 38 13.33 9.46 2.82
CA SER A 38 11.96 9.17 3.27
C SER A 38 11.86 7.75 3.83
N THR A 39 11.28 7.65 5.02
CA THR A 39 11.07 6.42 5.77
C THR A 39 9.72 5.80 5.44
N HIS A 40 9.49 4.56 5.90
CA HIS A 40 8.17 3.95 5.87
C HIS A 40 7.13 4.78 6.64
N ALA A 41 7.50 5.37 7.78
CA ALA A 41 6.59 6.21 8.55
C ALA A 41 6.18 7.47 7.79
N ASP A 42 7.10 8.07 7.02
CA ASP A 42 6.78 9.23 6.17
C ASP A 42 5.79 8.84 5.07
N LEU A 43 5.95 7.66 4.48
CA LEU A 43 5.01 7.12 3.50
C LEU A 43 3.61 6.90 4.07
N VAL A 44 3.53 6.32 5.27
CA VAL A 44 2.26 6.12 5.98
C VAL A 44 1.60 7.44 6.31
N ALA A 45 2.37 8.42 6.81
CA ALA A 45 1.85 9.75 7.15
C ALA A 45 1.30 10.47 5.91
N MET A 46 2.02 10.44 4.79
CA MET A 46 1.54 11.02 3.52
C MET A 46 0.24 10.35 3.04
N ALA A 47 0.16 9.01 3.12
CA ALA A 47 -1.05 8.29 2.74
C ALA A 47 -2.24 8.62 3.67
N GLN A 48 -2.01 8.73 4.97
CA GLN A 48 -3.03 9.12 5.94
C GLN A 48 -3.58 10.53 5.66
N GLU A 49 -2.70 11.49 5.37
CA GLU A 49 -3.08 12.86 5.03
C GLU A 49 -3.87 12.92 3.71
N ASP A 50 -3.33 12.33 2.64
CA ASP A 50 -3.92 12.39 1.29
C ASP A 50 -5.30 11.70 1.18
N TYR A 51 -5.52 10.67 2.01
CA TYR A 51 -6.76 9.91 2.06
C TYR A 51 -7.68 10.29 3.23
N ASN A 52 -7.28 11.27 4.05
CA ASN A 52 -8.01 11.72 5.25
C ASN A 52 -8.38 10.55 6.19
N LEU A 53 -7.41 9.68 6.46
CA LEU A 53 -7.61 8.51 7.33
C LEU A 53 -7.46 8.92 8.80
N ASP A 54 -8.29 8.33 9.66
CA ASP A 54 -8.21 8.58 11.10
C ASP A 54 -6.99 7.86 11.70
N MET A 55 -5.99 8.64 12.11
CA MET A 55 -4.73 8.16 12.68
C MET A 55 -4.92 7.34 13.97
N ASN A 56 -6.09 7.43 14.63
CA ASN A 56 -6.35 6.71 15.88
C ASN A 56 -7.00 5.34 15.70
N THR A 57 -7.55 5.04 14.51
CA THR A 57 -8.48 3.91 14.37
C THR A 57 -8.13 2.97 13.22
N GLU A 58 -7.45 3.46 12.17
CA GLU A 58 -7.14 2.67 10.98
C GLU A 58 -5.64 2.33 10.90
N SER A 59 -5.31 1.03 10.96
CA SER A 59 -3.97 0.56 10.59
C SER A 59 -3.79 0.71 9.09
N VAL A 60 -2.93 1.64 8.68
CA VAL A 60 -2.62 1.86 7.26
C VAL A 60 -1.48 0.94 6.85
N GLU A 61 -1.79 0.05 5.90
CA GLU A 61 -0.82 -0.85 5.32
C GLU A 61 -0.55 -0.47 3.86
N LEU A 62 0.72 -0.25 3.55
CA LEU A 62 1.17 0.00 2.19
C LEU A 62 1.56 -1.33 1.55
N THR A 63 0.91 -1.68 0.46
CA THR A 63 1.14 -2.93 -0.25
C THR A 63 1.39 -2.67 -1.74
N TYR A 64 2.13 -3.56 -2.38
CA TYR A 64 2.24 -3.57 -3.83
C TYR A 64 2.03 -4.97 -4.39
N SER A 65 1.48 -5.04 -5.59
CA SER A 65 1.38 -6.27 -6.37
C SER A 65 2.43 -6.25 -7.47
N LEU A 66 3.20 -7.32 -7.58
CA LEU A 66 4.07 -7.54 -8.72
C LEU A 66 3.21 -8.17 -9.83
N GLN A 67 3.07 -7.47 -10.96
CA GLN A 67 2.26 -7.92 -12.12
C GLN A 67 2.64 -9.30 -12.70
N GLN A 68 3.73 -9.92 -12.22
CA GLN A 68 4.24 -11.22 -12.66
C GLN A 68 4.11 -12.34 -11.61
N MET A 69 3.54 -12.06 -10.44
CA MET A 69 3.29 -13.10 -9.42
C MET A 69 1.95 -13.81 -9.67
N ALA A 70 1.90 -15.07 -9.25
CA ALA A 70 0.70 -15.88 -9.39
C ALA A 70 -0.44 -15.30 -8.50
N PRO A 71 -1.71 -15.30 -8.95
CA PRO A 71 -2.82 -14.61 -8.26
C PRO A 71 -3.19 -15.18 -6.88
N ASP A 72 -2.64 -16.34 -6.55
CA ASP A 72 -2.78 -17.06 -5.29
C ASP A 72 -1.87 -16.51 -4.17
N LEU A 73 -0.92 -15.64 -4.51
CA LEU A 73 0.03 -15.06 -3.57
C LEU A 73 -0.55 -13.82 -2.85
N PRO A 74 -0.37 -13.69 -1.52
CA PRO A 74 -0.80 -12.50 -0.78
C PRO A 74 -0.06 -11.22 -1.22
N PRO A 75 -0.64 -10.03 -0.97
CA PRO A 75 0.03 -8.78 -1.27
C PRO A 75 1.32 -8.63 -0.46
N ILE A 76 2.34 -8.02 -1.08
CA ILE A 76 3.61 -7.77 -0.39
C ILE A 76 3.51 -6.44 0.36
N HIS A 77 3.66 -6.50 1.68
CA HIS A 77 3.71 -5.32 2.52
C HIS A 77 5.04 -4.57 2.34
N VAL A 78 4.96 -3.25 2.24
CA VAL A 78 6.13 -2.37 2.28
C VAL A 78 6.50 -2.20 3.75
N THR A 79 7.67 -2.70 4.16
CA THR A 79 8.17 -2.56 5.52
C THR A 79 9.53 -1.84 5.54
N SER A 80 9.95 -1.36 6.71
CA SER A 80 11.19 -0.58 6.90
C SER A 80 12.47 -1.39 6.62
N ASP A 81 12.39 -2.71 6.65
CA ASP A 81 13.48 -3.67 6.81
C ASP A 81 13.86 -4.45 5.53
N ARG A 82 13.37 -4.02 4.35
CA ARG A 82 13.42 -4.75 3.06
C ARG A 82 12.44 -5.93 3.05
N HIS A 83 11.69 -6.02 1.95
CA HIS A 83 10.56 -6.92 1.72
C HIS A 83 10.67 -8.27 2.46
N VAL A 84 9.83 -8.45 3.48
CA VAL A 84 9.66 -9.75 4.13
C VAL A 84 8.39 -10.38 3.59
N TRP A 85 8.56 -11.45 2.82
CA TRP A 85 7.49 -12.37 2.49
C TRP A 85 7.12 -13.15 3.76
N HIS A 86 5.89 -13.00 4.25
CA HIS A 86 5.39 -13.82 5.35
C HIS A 86 4.43 -14.87 4.78
N ASP A 87 4.89 -16.12 4.67
CA ASP A 87 4.03 -17.29 4.58
C ASP A 87 3.44 -17.55 5.98
N THR A 88 2.12 -17.58 6.11
CA THR A 88 1.41 -18.12 7.28
C THR A 88 0.31 -19.06 6.83
#